data_AF-A0A6P1GQS3-F1
#
_entry.id   AF-A0A6P1GQS3-F1
#
_cell.length_a   1.000
_cell.length_b   1.000
_cell.length_c   1.000
_cell.angle_alpha   90.00
_cell.angle_beta   90.00
_cell.angle_gamma   90.00
#
_symmetry.space_group_name_H-M   'P 1'
#
loop_
_entity.id
_entity.type
_entity.pdbx_description
1 polymer ?
#
loop_
_entity_poly.entity_id
_entity_poly.type
_entity_poly.pdbx_seq_one_letter_code
_entity_poly.pdbx_strand_id
1 'polypeptide(L)'
;MQDTPIADPDKFSLDEGTGDPQADADRLLDEARTLDSQETAAIATAPTEETYNAQLQTVIEEKVEQANQIEDRLESMMEQQTARLQQIQQQPPGFLSLPGKRQAWQARIANAQAAVQRIAVRLEAVREIRDGMAVHGPRVETIAAAKLEYREPKLVDDFEELMQARRLHELHMRAEREKEQIREKTVERGADDRKPSGRTLARGLARDGG
;
A
#
# COMPACT_ATOMS: atom_id res chain seq x y z
N MET A 1 25.54 42.45 -15.04
CA MET A 1 24.30 42.64 -15.83
C MET A 1 24.34 41.60 -16.93
N GLN A 2 23.62 40.50 -16.73
CA GLN A 2 23.44 39.43 -17.72
C GLN A 2 21.94 39.23 -17.85
N ASP A 3 21.42 39.54 -19.04
CA ASP A 3 20.04 39.28 -19.44
C ASP A 3 19.87 37.78 -19.67
N THR A 4 18.88 37.19 -19.00
CA THR A 4 18.37 35.84 -19.32
C THR A 4 16.91 36.02 -19.73
N PRO A 5 16.48 35.51 -20.90
CA PRO A 5 15.10 35.68 -21.35
C PRO A 5 14.17 34.82 -20.49
N ILE A 6 13.15 35.49 -19.96
CA ILE A 6 12.02 34.88 -19.25
C ILE A 6 11.25 34.02 -20.26
N ALA A 7 11.17 32.72 -19.99
CA ALA A 7 10.32 31.82 -20.76
C ALA A 7 8.84 32.22 -20.58
N ASP A 8 8.14 32.38 -21.70
CA ASP A 8 6.72 32.73 -21.79
C ASP A 8 5.82 31.84 -20.92
N PRO A 9 4.96 32.41 -20.05
CA PRO A 9 3.95 31.64 -19.31
C PRO A 9 2.69 31.30 -20.14
N ASP A 10 2.57 31.73 -21.39
CA ASP A 10 1.36 31.54 -22.21
C ASP A 10 1.35 30.24 -23.04
N LYS A 11 1.47 29.10 -22.37
CA LYS A 11 1.12 27.79 -22.96
C LYS A 11 0.22 26.94 -22.07
N PHE A 12 -0.75 27.56 -21.42
CA PHE A 12 -2.01 26.88 -21.14
C PHE A 12 -2.85 26.96 -22.42
N SER A 13 -2.99 25.82 -23.11
CA SER A 13 -3.93 25.68 -24.22
C SER A 13 -5.35 25.92 -23.70
N LEU A 14 -5.82 27.16 -23.84
CA LEU A 14 -7.22 27.53 -23.70
C LEU A 14 -7.98 26.88 -24.86
N ASP A 15 -8.73 25.83 -24.53
CA ASP A 15 -9.84 25.33 -25.33
C ASP A 15 -10.74 26.51 -25.73
N GLU A 16 -11.04 26.63 -27.02
CA GLU A 16 -11.64 27.82 -27.66
C GLU A 16 -12.90 28.29 -26.91
N GLY A 17 -12.82 29.46 -26.28
CA GLY A 17 -13.98 30.18 -25.74
C GLY A 17 -15.00 30.42 -26.84
N THR A 18 -16.28 30.33 -26.49
CA THR A 18 -17.40 30.39 -27.45
C THR A 18 -17.57 31.77 -28.09
N GLY A 19 -16.81 32.77 -27.64
CA GLY A 19 -16.87 34.16 -28.13
C GLY A 19 -18.00 34.97 -27.51
N ASP A 20 -18.83 34.35 -26.67
CA ASP A 20 -19.83 35.00 -25.83
C ASP A 20 -19.27 35.15 -24.39
N PRO A 21 -18.97 36.38 -23.95
CA PRO A 21 -18.37 36.62 -22.64
C PRO A 21 -19.27 36.19 -21.48
N GLN A 22 -20.59 36.07 -21.66
CA GLN A 22 -21.49 35.57 -20.63
C GLN A 22 -21.43 34.04 -20.52
N ALA A 23 -21.42 33.34 -21.66
CA ALA A 23 -21.29 31.88 -21.68
C ALA A 23 -19.93 31.41 -21.15
N ASP A 24 -18.85 32.12 -21.50
CA ASP A 24 -17.51 31.81 -21.00
C ASP A 24 -17.39 32.10 -19.48
N ALA A 25 -18.04 33.16 -18.98
CA ALA A 25 -18.10 33.46 -17.54
C ALA A 25 -18.92 32.44 -16.74
N ASP A 26 -20.05 31.98 -17.28
CA ASP A 26 -20.89 30.94 -16.67
C ASP A 26 -20.14 29.59 -16.62
N ARG A 27 -19.39 29.24 -17.67
CA ARG A 27 -18.52 28.04 -17.69
C ARG A 27 -17.43 28.11 -16.62
N LEU A 28 -16.76 29.25 -16.47
CA LEU A 28 -15.73 29.46 -15.45
C LEU A 28 -16.33 29.43 -14.02
N LEU A 29 -17.55 29.94 -13.83
CA LEU A 29 -18.27 29.85 -12.56
C LEU A 29 -18.66 28.41 -12.21
N ASP A 30 -19.10 27.63 -13.18
CA ASP A 30 -19.43 26.22 -12.96
C ASP A 30 -18.16 25.39 -12.72
N GLU A 31 -17.06 25.66 -13.42
CA GLU A 31 -15.76 25.07 -13.14
C GLU A 31 -15.29 25.37 -11.71
N ALA A 32 -15.37 26.64 -11.28
CA ALA A 32 -15.05 27.04 -9.91
C ALA A 32 -15.94 26.33 -8.87
N ARG A 33 -17.25 26.18 -9.13
CA ARG A 33 -18.16 25.43 -8.24
C ARG A 33 -17.81 23.95 -8.16
N THR A 34 -17.42 23.34 -9.29
CA THR A 34 -16.99 21.94 -9.29
C THR A 34 -15.70 21.76 -8.50
N LEU A 35 -14.74 22.69 -8.62
CA LEU A 35 -13.51 22.69 -7.82
C LEU A 35 -13.79 22.87 -6.33
N ASP A 36 -14.61 23.85 -5.93
CA ASP A 36 -15.01 24.05 -4.53
C ASP A 36 -15.71 22.81 -3.94
N SER A 37 -16.55 22.14 -4.74
CA SER A 37 -17.22 20.90 -4.31
C SER A 37 -16.23 19.74 -4.11
N GLN A 38 -15.18 19.67 -4.93
CA GLN A 38 -14.12 18.67 -4.81
C GLN A 38 -13.21 18.95 -3.61
N GLU A 39 -12.85 20.22 -3.38
CA GLU A 39 -12.04 20.63 -2.23
C GLU A 39 -12.78 20.42 -0.91
N THR A 40 -14.07 20.79 -0.83
CA THR A 40 -14.88 20.56 0.37
C THR A 40 -15.11 19.08 0.66
N ALA A 41 -15.29 18.26 -0.38
CA ALA A 41 -15.33 16.80 -0.23
C ALA A 41 -13.97 16.26 0.27
N ALA A 42 -12.86 16.73 -0.29
CA ALA A 42 -11.52 16.34 0.15
C ALA A 42 -11.25 16.71 1.61
N ILE A 43 -11.60 17.93 2.03
CA ILE A 43 -11.47 18.42 3.41
C ILE A 43 -12.36 17.62 4.37
N ALA A 44 -13.58 17.25 3.97
CA ALA A 44 -14.47 16.45 4.80
C ALA A 44 -13.97 14.99 4.97
N THR A 45 -13.25 14.44 3.98
CA THR A 45 -12.70 13.08 4.02
C THR A 45 -11.32 12.98 4.70
N ALA A 46 -10.52 14.05 4.68
CA ALA A 46 -9.22 14.12 5.32
C ALA A 46 -9.20 13.71 6.81
N PRO A 47 -10.16 14.13 7.68
CA PRO A 47 -10.14 13.74 9.09
C PRO A 47 -10.35 12.24 9.31
N THR A 48 -11.10 11.56 8.44
CA THR A 48 -11.34 10.10 8.56
C THR A 48 -10.10 9.30 8.22
N GLU A 49 -9.44 9.61 7.10
CA GLU A 49 -8.19 8.96 6.67
C GLU A 49 -7.06 9.22 7.69
N GLU A 50 -6.92 10.45 8.17
CA GLU A 50 -5.93 10.82 9.20
C GLU A 50 -6.19 10.10 10.53
N THR A 51 -7.44 10.08 10.99
CA THR A 51 -7.81 9.41 12.25
C THR A 51 -7.59 7.90 12.17
N TYR A 52 -8.00 7.27 11.07
CA TYR A 52 -7.77 5.83 10.84
C TYR A 52 -6.27 5.50 10.87
N ASN A 53 -5.45 6.26 10.13
CA ASN A 53 -4.01 6.01 10.06
C ASN A 53 -3.33 6.25 11.42
N ALA A 54 -3.71 7.29 12.16
CA ALA A 54 -3.16 7.57 13.48
C ALA A 54 -3.51 6.46 14.51
N GLN A 55 -4.75 5.98 14.49
CA GLN A 55 -5.19 4.88 15.34
C GLN A 55 -4.50 3.57 14.96
N LEU A 56 -4.38 3.26 13.67
CA LEU A 56 -3.67 2.09 13.19
C LEU A 56 -2.21 2.12 13.63
N GLN A 57 -1.53 3.25 13.48
CA GLN A 57 -0.14 3.42 13.92
C GLN A 57 0.02 3.19 15.43
N THR A 58 -0.91 3.73 16.24
CA THR A 58 -0.91 3.51 17.69
C THR A 58 -1.03 2.01 18.02
N VAL A 59 -1.93 1.30 17.35
CA VAL A 59 -2.10 -0.15 17.57
C VAL A 59 -0.88 -0.94 17.08
N ILE A 60 -0.25 -0.54 15.98
CA ILE A 60 0.99 -1.16 15.49
C ILE A 60 2.09 -1.03 16.55
N GLU A 61 2.31 0.17 17.09
CA GLU A 61 3.30 0.43 18.15
C GLU A 61 3.01 -0.40 19.40
N GLU A 62 1.76 -0.46 19.86
CA GLU A 62 1.35 -1.35 20.97
C GLU A 62 1.69 -2.82 20.69
N LYS A 63 1.51 -3.29 19.45
CA LYS A 63 1.77 -4.69 19.07
C LYS A 63 3.25 -5.02 18.94
N VAL A 64 4.04 -4.11 18.38
CA VAL A 64 5.50 -4.24 18.32
C VAL A 64 6.07 -4.28 19.74
N GLU A 65 5.65 -3.35 20.61
CA GLU A 65 6.09 -3.32 22.01
C GLU A 65 5.68 -4.59 22.76
N GLN A 66 4.44 -5.06 22.56
CA GLN A 66 3.98 -6.33 23.13
C GLN A 66 4.84 -7.51 22.67
N ALA A 67 5.25 -7.55 21.39
CA ALA A 67 6.12 -8.61 20.88
C ALA A 67 7.51 -8.54 21.53
N ASN A 68 8.10 -7.35 21.65
CA ASN A 68 9.41 -7.14 22.29
C ASN A 68 9.40 -7.57 23.77
N GLN A 69 8.37 -7.19 24.53
CA GLN A 69 8.25 -7.59 25.95
C GLN A 69 8.15 -9.12 26.12
N ILE A 70 7.45 -9.79 25.19
CA ILE A 70 7.36 -11.26 25.20
C ILE A 70 8.71 -11.88 24.82
N GLU A 71 9.41 -11.31 23.83
CA GLU A 71 10.76 -11.73 23.44
C GLU A 71 11.73 -11.64 24.63
N ASP A 72 11.85 -10.49 25.27
CA ASP A 72 12.73 -10.27 26.44
C ASP A 72 12.45 -11.28 27.56
N ARG A 73 11.17 -11.55 27.82
CA ARG A 73 10.76 -12.53 28.83
C ARG A 73 11.15 -13.96 28.43
N LEU A 74 11.00 -14.32 27.16
CA LEU A 74 11.39 -15.64 26.65
C LEU A 74 12.90 -15.81 26.67
N GLU A 75 13.67 -14.78 26.33
CA GLU A 75 15.13 -14.78 26.42
C GLU A 75 15.59 -14.97 27.86
N SER A 76 15.04 -14.21 28.81
CA SER A 76 15.35 -14.39 30.24
C SER A 76 14.99 -15.80 30.73
N MET A 77 13.85 -16.36 30.30
CA MET A 77 13.50 -17.75 30.61
C MET A 77 14.49 -18.75 29.99
N MET A 78 14.97 -18.49 28.77
CA MET A 78 15.94 -19.34 28.07
C MET A 78 17.29 -19.34 28.80
N GLU A 79 17.77 -18.17 29.22
CA GLU A 79 18.99 -18.03 30.03
C GLU A 79 18.88 -18.81 31.34
N GLN A 80 17.77 -18.65 32.07
CA GLN A 80 17.52 -19.38 33.32
C GLN A 80 17.48 -20.90 33.12
N GLN A 81 16.81 -21.39 32.07
CA GLN A 81 16.78 -22.84 31.78
C GLN A 81 18.13 -23.37 31.33
N THR A 82 18.90 -22.59 30.58
CA THR A 82 20.24 -22.96 30.14
C THR A 82 21.20 -23.04 31.33
N ALA A 83 21.17 -22.06 32.22
CA ALA A 83 21.94 -22.07 33.46
C ALA A 83 21.55 -23.27 34.35
N ARG A 84 20.26 -23.57 34.47
CA ARG A 84 19.77 -24.75 35.19
C ARG A 84 20.25 -26.05 34.56
N LEU A 85 20.24 -26.17 33.24
CA LEU A 85 20.74 -27.33 32.52
C LEU A 85 22.23 -27.54 32.79
N GLN A 86 23.02 -26.48 32.68
CA GLN A 86 24.46 -26.50 33.00
C GLN A 86 24.67 -26.93 34.46
N GLN A 87 23.93 -26.38 35.41
CA GLN A 87 24.04 -26.76 36.83
C GLN A 87 23.75 -28.25 37.06
N ILE A 88 22.72 -28.82 36.41
CA ILE A 88 22.40 -30.25 36.50
C ILE A 88 23.54 -31.09 35.91
N GLN A 89 24.10 -30.67 34.78
CA GLN A 89 25.22 -31.36 34.12
C GLN A 89 26.50 -31.35 34.97
N GLN A 90 26.76 -30.27 35.72
CA GLN A 90 27.92 -30.16 36.61
C GLN A 90 27.78 -30.99 37.91
N GLN A 91 26.58 -31.52 38.21
CA GLN A 91 26.33 -32.35 39.38
C GLN A 91 25.87 -33.76 38.99
N PRO A 92 26.70 -34.53 38.26
CA PRO A 92 26.36 -35.89 37.90
C PRO A 92 26.36 -36.80 39.15
N PRO A 93 25.46 -37.78 39.23
CA PRO A 93 25.49 -38.77 40.29
C PRO A 93 26.76 -39.63 40.15
N GLY A 94 27.48 -39.82 41.25
CA GLY A 94 28.77 -40.53 41.25
C GLY A 94 28.71 -41.99 40.77
N PHE A 95 29.88 -42.61 40.57
CA PHE A 95 29.99 -43.97 40.00
C PHE A 95 29.28 -45.06 40.82
N LEU A 96 29.13 -44.87 42.14
CA LEU A 96 28.43 -45.81 43.04
C LEU A 96 26.95 -45.46 43.28
N SER A 97 26.40 -44.52 42.51
CA SER A 97 24.99 -44.14 42.65
C SER A 97 24.04 -45.26 42.23
N LEU A 98 22.95 -45.41 42.99
CA LEU A 98 21.85 -46.33 42.66
C LEU A 98 21.30 -46.05 41.25
N PRO A 99 20.91 -47.07 40.46
CA PRO A 99 20.41 -46.90 39.10
C PRO A 99 19.25 -45.89 38.99
N GLY A 100 18.34 -45.87 39.98
CA GLY A 100 17.24 -44.90 40.02
C GLY A 100 17.69 -43.44 40.14
N LYS A 101 18.80 -43.16 40.86
CA LYS A 101 19.37 -41.80 40.94
C LYS A 101 19.96 -41.35 39.60
N ARG A 102 20.59 -42.28 38.86
CA ARG A 102 21.08 -42.00 37.50
C ARG A 102 19.95 -41.73 36.52
N GLN A 103 18.91 -42.57 36.53
CA GLN A 103 17.73 -42.37 35.69
C GLN A 103 17.03 -41.04 36.00
N ALA A 104 16.85 -40.71 37.29
CA ALA A 104 16.25 -39.43 37.69
C ALA A 104 17.09 -38.23 37.23
N TRP A 105 18.42 -38.32 37.31
CA TRP A 105 19.33 -37.29 36.79
C TRP A 105 19.23 -37.13 35.26
N GLN A 106 19.24 -38.24 34.52
CA GLN A 106 19.04 -38.22 33.06
C GLN A 106 17.68 -37.63 32.67
N ALA A 107 16.62 -37.99 33.38
CA ALA A 107 15.29 -37.42 33.16
C ALA A 107 15.27 -35.91 33.43
N ARG A 108 15.99 -35.42 34.45
CA ARG A 108 16.14 -33.98 34.72
C ARG A 108 16.86 -33.25 33.59
N ILE A 109 17.91 -33.85 33.02
CA ILE A 109 18.60 -33.30 31.84
C ILE A 109 17.65 -33.23 30.65
N ALA A 110 16.98 -34.34 30.31
CA ALA A 110 16.06 -34.41 29.18
C ALA A 110 14.92 -33.39 29.30
N ASN A 111 14.34 -33.25 30.50
CA ASN A 111 13.29 -32.27 30.76
C ASN A 111 13.78 -30.82 30.63
N ALA A 112 14.98 -30.52 31.12
CA ALA A 112 15.57 -29.18 30.99
C ALA A 112 15.90 -28.86 29.52
N GLN A 113 16.45 -29.81 28.76
CA GLN A 113 16.68 -29.67 27.32
C GLN A 113 15.37 -29.44 26.56
N ALA A 114 14.33 -30.22 26.85
CA ALA A 114 13.01 -30.05 26.24
C ALA A 114 12.36 -28.69 26.61
N ALA A 115 12.65 -28.15 27.80
CA ALA A 115 12.21 -26.81 28.17
C ALA A 115 12.93 -25.74 27.33
N VAL A 116 14.26 -25.82 27.19
CA VAL A 116 15.05 -24.92 26.34
C VAL A 116 14.55 -24.92 24.91
N GLN A 117 14.34 -26.10 24.31
CA GLN A 117 13.86 -26.19 22.92
C GLN A 117 12.47 -25.59 22.73
N ARG A 118 11.54 -25.83 23.68
CA ARG A 118 10.22 -25.22 23.62
C ARG A 118 10.27 -23.69 23.72
N ILE A 119 11.19 -23.13 24.51
CA ILE A 119 11.38 -21.69 24.60
C ILE A 119 11.97 -21.16 23.30
N ALA A 120 12.97 -21.83 22.72
CA ALA A 120 13.58 -21.43 21.46
C ALA A 120 12.57 -21.38 20.30
N VAL A 121 11.71 -22.40 20.16
CA VAL A 121 10.63 -22.41 19.15
C VAL A 121 9.64 -21.27 19.37
N ARG A 122 9.31 -20.94 20.63
CA ARG A 122 8.42 -19.82 20.94
C ARG A 122 9.07 -18.47 20.63
N LEU A 123 10.36 -18.33 20.88
CA LEU A 123 11.13 -17.12 20.57
C LEU A 123 11.13 -16.86 19.06
N GLU A 124 11.41 -17.90 18.27
CA GLU A 124 11.34 -17.84 16.82
C GLU A 124 9.94 -17.45 16.34
N ALA A 125 8.88 -18.05 16.92
CA ALA A 125 7.51 -17.70 16.57
C ALA A 125 7.15 -16.23 16.90
N VAL A 126 7.66 -15.67 18.00
CA VAL A 126 7.43 -14.25 18.35
C VAL A 126 8.19 -13.32 17.40
N ARG A 127 9.44 -13.65 17.05
CA ARG A 127 10.22 -12.92 16.04
C ARG A 127 9.56 -12.95 14.68
N GLU A 128 9.03 -14.10 14.26
CA GLU A 128 8.25 -14.23 13.02
C GLU A 128 6.94 -13.42 13.07
N ILE A 129 6.33 -13.23 14.24
CA ILE A 129 5.16 -12.34 14.38
C ILE A 129 5.56 -10.87 14.25
N ARG A 130 6.71 -10.48 14.83
CA ARG A 130 7.20 -9.09 14.81
C ARG A 130 7.72 -8.68 13.42
N ASP A 131 8.57 -9.51 12.83
CA ASP A 131 9.37 -9.17 11.65
C ASP A 131 8.90 -9.89 10.38
N GLY A 132 8.02 -10.89 10.50
CA GLY A 132 7.55 -11.69 9.37
C GLY A 132 6.52 -10.98 8.51
N MET A 133 6.24 -11.58 7.35
CA MET A 133 5.32 -11.04 6.35
C MET A 133 4.05 -11.87 6.26
N ALA A 134 2.91 -11.21 6.17
CA ALA A 134 1.63 -11.77 5.78
C ALA A 134 1.33 -11.45 4.30
N VAL A 135 0.19 -11.93 3.79
CA VAL A 135 -0.23 -11.76 2.39
C VAL A 135 -0.33 -10.29 1.99
N HIS A 136 -0.70 -9.41 2.93
CA HIS A 136 -1.03 -8.01 2.67
C HIS A 136 -0.05 -7.01 3.30
N GLY A 137 1.12 -7.48 3.77
CA GLY A 137 2.13 -6.63 4.41
C GLY A 137 2.78 -7.27 5.64
N PRO A 138 3.50 -6.50 6.46
CA PRO A 138 4.08 -6.98 7.71
C PRO A 138 3.02 -7.64 8.62
N ARG A 139 3.38 -8.77 9.22
CA ARG A 139 2.43 -9.58 9.98
C ARG A 139 1.89 -8.83 11.21
N VAL A 140 2.73 -8.07 11.89
CA VAL A 140 2.32 -7.24 13.04
C VAL A 140 1.26 -6.20 12.65
N GLU A 141 1.35 -5.62 11.45
CA GLU A 141 0.37 -4.67 10.93
C GLU A 141 -0.97 -5.33 10.63
N THR A 142 -0.98 -6.56 10.09
CA THR A 142 -2.24 -7.29 9.87
C THR A 142 -2.97 -7.61 11.18
N ILE A 143 -2.21 -7.93 12.25
CA ILE A 143 -2.77 -8.15 13.59
C ILE A 143 -3.27 -6.83 14.17
N ALA A 144 -2.57 -5.73 13.93
CA ALA A 144 -2.97 -4.39 14.37
C ALA A 144 -4.26 -3.93 13.67
N ALA A 145 -4.36 -4.11 12.35
CA ALA A 145 -5.57 -3.79 11.58
C ALA A 145 -6.78 -4.59 12.07
N ALA A 146 -6.65 -5.91 12.24
CA ALA A 146 -7.72 -6.74 12.81
C ALA A 146 -8.09 -6.32 14.26
N LYS A 147 -7.12 -5.82 15.02
CA LYS A 147 -7.36 -5.30 16.37
C LYS A 147 -8.10 -3.96 16.35
N LEU A 148 -7.80 -3.09 15.38
CA LEU A 148 -8.48 -1.83 15.16
C LEU A 148 -9.94 -2.07 14.74
N GLU A 149 -10.18 -2.98 13.79
CA GLU A 149 -11.53 -3.40 13.37
C GLU A 149 -12.38 -3.85 14.57
N TYR A 150 -11.79 -4.61 15.49
CA TYR A 150 -12.48 -5.01 16.72
C TYR A 150 -12.71 -3.84 17.70
N ARG A 151 -11.79 -2.88 17.81
CA ARG A 151 -11.88 -1.77 18.78
C ARG A 151 -12.80 -0.64 18.30
N GLU A 152 -12.69 -0.27 17.02
CA GLU A 152 -13.34 0.89 16.41
C GLU A 152 -13.95 0.50 15.05
N PRO A 153 -14.95 -0.41 15.00
CA PRO A 153 -15.49 -0.93 13.74
C PRO A 153 -16.03 0.17 12.82
N LYS A 154 -16.69 1.19 13.39
CA LYS A 154 -17.23 2.33 12.61
C LYS A 154 -16.15 3.12 11.89
N LEU A 155 -15.00 3.34 12.53
CA LEU A 155 -13.89 4.08 11.91
C LEU A 155 -13.33 3.28 10.72
N VAL A 156 -13.27 1.96 10.85
CA VAL A 156 -12.87 1.07 9.76
C VAL A 156 -13.90 1.09 8.63
N ASP A 157 -15.20 0.97 8.95
CA ASP A 157 -16.29 1.06 7.97
C ASP A 157 -16.25 2.40 7.19
N ASP A 158 -16.14 3.53 7.90
CA ASP A 158 -16.09 4.87 7.31
C ASP A 158 -14.85 5.03 6.41
N PHE A 159 -13.71 4.48 6.82
CA PHE A 159 -12.48 4.48 6.02
C PHE A 159 -12.61 3.60 4.78
N GLU A 160 -13.21 2.40 4.90
CA GLU A 160 -13.46 1.52 3.77
C GLU A 160 -14.41 2.14 2.75
N GLU A 161 -15.48 2.79 3.20
CA GLU A 161 -16.41 3.52 2.32
C GLU A 161 -15.68 4.63 1.55
N LEU A 162 -14.85 5.42 2.23
CA LEU A 162 -14.02 6.46 1.62
C LEU A 162 -13.07 5.86 0.57
N MET A 163 -12.40 4.76 0.89
CA MET A 163 -11.48 4.09 -0.04
C MET A 163 -12.21 3.46 -1.24
N GLN A 164 -13.42 2.94 -1.05
CA GLN A 164 -14.26 2.44 -2.14
C GLN A 164 -14.71 3.57 -3.06
N ALA A 165 -15.17 4.70 -2.50
CA ALA A 165 -15.55 5.88 -3.26
C ALA A 165 -14.38 6.42 -4.10
N ARG A 166 -13.17 6.51 -3.51
CA ARG A 166 -11.94 6.88 -4.24
C ARG A 166 -11.67 5.91 -5.40
N ARG A 167 -11.78 4.59 -5.15
CA ARG A 167 -11.54 3.57 -6.19
C ARG A 167 -12.53 3.66 -7.35
N LEU A 168 -13.82 3.88 -7.05
CA LEU A 168 -14.86 4.07 -8.06
C LEU A 168 -14.63 5.35 -8.87
N HIS A 169 -14.27 6.44 -8.20
CA HIS A 169 -13.94 7.70 -8.85
C HIS A 169 -12.74 7.54 -9.80
N GLU A 170 -11.65 6.90 -9.36
CA GLU A 170 -10.49 6.63 -10.21
C GLU A 170 -10.83 5.79 -11.44
N LEU A 171 -11.66 4.74 -11.28
CA LEU A 171 -12.11 3.93 -12.40
C LEU A 171 -12.94 4.75 -13.40
N HIS A 172 -13.84 5.61 -12.90
CA HIS A 172 -14.63 6.51 -13.74
C HIS A 172 -13.73 7.47 -14.53
N MET A 173 -12.77 8.11 -13.86
CA MET A 173 -11.81 9.03 -14.50
C MET A 173 -10.95 8.34 -15.56
N ARG A 174 -10.54 7.09 -15.33
CA ARG A 174 -9.82 6.30 -16.34
C ARG A 174 -10.71 6.00 -17.55
N ALA A 175 -11.96 5.60 -17.33
CA ALA A 175 -12.91 5.31 -18.40
C ALA A 175 -13.23 6.54 -19.27
N GLU A 176 -13.37 7.72 -18.67
CA GLU A 176 -13.59 8.96 -19.42
C GLU A 176 -12.36 9.33 -20.27
N ARG A 177 -11.15 9.24 -19.71
CA ARG A 177 -9.91 9.47 -20.48
C ARG A 177 -9.76 8.51 -21.66
N GLU A 178 -10.16 7.25 -21.50
CA GLU A 178 -10.15 6.28 -22.61
C GLU A 178 -11.17 6.66 -23.69
N LYS A 179 -12.37 7.09 -23.33
CA LYS A 179 -13.38 7.55 -24.30
C LYS A 179 -12.92 8.77 -25.07
N GLU A 180 -12.30 9.74 -24.40
CA GLU A 180 -11.72 10.93 -25.03
C GLU A 180 -10.64 10.56 -26.05
N GLN A 181 -9.69 9.69 -25.69
CA GLN A 181 -8.66 9.21 -26.61
C GLN A 181 -9.24 8.47 -27.82
N ILE A 182 -10.31 7.69 -27.63
CA ILE A 182 -10.99 7.00 -28.74
C ILE A 182 -11.69 8.01 -29.66
N ARG A 183 -12.35 9.03 -29.09
CA ARG A 183 -12.98 10.10 -29.86
C ARG A 183 -11.95 10.87 -30.68
N GLU A 184 -10.84 11.28 -30.06
CA GLU A 184 -9.75 12.01 -30.71
C GLU A 184 -9.15 11.21 -31.88
N LYS A 185 -8.82 9.93 -31.67
CA LYS A 185 -8.32 9.04 -32.73
C LYS A 185 -9.33 8.83 -33.86
N THR A 186 -10.63 8.82 -33.56
CA THR A 186 -11.69 8.68 -34.57
C THR A 186 -11.86 9.95 -35.40
N VAL A 187 -11.71 11.12 -34.77
CA VAL A 187 -11.75 12.43 -35.44
C VAL A 187 -10.52 12.61 -36.33
N GLU A 188 -9.32 12.24 -35.88
CA GLU A 188 -8.10 12.27 -36.70
C GLU A 188 -8.21 11.35 -37.93
N ARG A 189 -8.70 10.12 -37.75
CA ARG A 189 -8.91 9.18 -38.87
C ARG A 189 -9.96 9.67 -39.86
N GLY A 190 -11.04 10.28 -39.37
CA GLY A 190 -12.07 10.89 -40.22
C GLY A 190 -11.64 12.19 -40.92
N ALA A 191 -10.58 12.85 -40.44
CA ALA A 191 -9.97 14.00 -41.10
C ALA A 191 -8.97 13.58 -42.20
N ASP A 192 -8.26 12.46 -42.02
CA ASP A 192 -7.33 11.92 -43.02
C ASP A 192 -8.07 11.37 -44.27
N ASP A 193 -9.26 10.78 -44.08
CA ASP A 193 -10.14 10.33 -45.18
C ASP A 193 -10.73 11.48 -46.02
N ARG A 194 -10.58 12.76 -45.61
CA ARG A 194 -11.05 13.95 -46.35
C ARG A 194 -9.97 14.66 -47.17
N LYS A 195 -8.76 14.11 -47.30
CA LYS A 195 -7.82 14.57 -48.33
C LYS A 195 -8.13 13.86 -49.65
N PRO A 196 -8.55 14.57 -50.72
CA PRO A 196 -8.73 13.94 -52.01
C PRO A 196 -7.35 13.50 -52.52
N SER A 197 -7.10 12.19 -52.52
CA SER A 197 -5.99 11.60 -53.27
C SER A 197 -6.14 12.00 -54.74
N GLY A 198 -5.38 13.02 -55.15
CA GLY A 198 -5.25 13.43 -56.54
C GLY A 198 -4.61 12.30 -57.35
N ARG A 199 -5.44 11.36 -57.81
CA ARG A 199 -5.08 10.39 -58.86
C ARG A 199 -5.02 11.14 -60.19
N THR A 200 -3.82 11.59 -60.57
CA THR A 200 -3.54 12.02 -61.94
C THR A 200 -3.56 10.80 -62.86
N LEU A 201 -4.68 10.61 -63.57
CA LEU A 201 -4.76 9.72 -64.72
C LEU A 201 -4.12 10.41 -65.93
N ALA A 202 -2.81 10.22 -66.12
CA ALA A 202 -2.15 10.55 -67.38
C ALA A 202 -2.52 9.51 -68.45
N ARG A 203 -3.62 9.77 -69.16
CA ARG A 203 -4.02 9.06 -70.38
C ARG A 203 -3.10 9.51 -71.52
N GLY A 204 -2.13 8.68 -71.88
CA GLY A 204 -1.33 8.86 -73.10
C GLY A 204 -2.24 8.79 -74.32
N LEU A 205 -2.34 9.90 -75.06
CA LEU A 205 -2.88 9.93 -76.41
C LEU A 205 -1.70 9.95 -77.38
N ALA A 206 -1.60 8.87 -78.15
CA ALA A 206 -0.70 8.72 -79.27
C ALA A 206 -0.97 9.81 -80.31
N ARG A 207 0.12 10.39 -80.80
CA ARG A 207 0.18 11.38 -81.88
C ARG A 207 0.18 10.62 -83.20
N ASP A 208 -0.77 10.94 -84.07
CA ASP A 208 -0.87 10.40 -85.42
C ASP A 208 -0.72 11.55 -86.45
N GLY A 209 0.04 11.27 -87.52
CA GLY A 209 -0.01 11.94 -88.82
C GLY A 209 0.78 13.25 -89.05
N GLY A 210 1.69 13.23 -90.04
CA GLY A 210 2.14 14.41 -90.79
C GLY A 210 3.63 14.45 -91.11
#